data_AF-K0B0C0-F1
#
_entry.id   AF-K0B0C0-F1
#
_cell.length_a   1.000
_cell.length_b   1.000
_cell.length_c   1.000
_cell.angle_alpha   90.00
_cell.angle_beta   90.00
_cell.angle_gamma   90.00
#
_symmetry.space_group_name_H-M   'P 1'
#
loop_
_entity.id
_entity.type
_entity.pdbx_description
1 polymer ?
#
loop_
_entity_poly.entity_id
_entity_poly.type
_entity_poly.pdbx_seq_one_letter_code
_entity_poly.pdbx_strand_id
1 'polypeptide(L)'
;MCLFCHIIQSIKRINPPCHNHCDKDNRKKHEHDCNKDDKKKHKHDCDKDRYYNEYDDYRENEYYGRKRHDHCDENEEGTQSHVHEFLGSTKLAEECDDRHNHRVAGVTSEAIPLPGGGHKHALLTNTDFFVNHHHELGTETGPAIDVGNGKHIHFVKARTTFDDGHFHQIVFATLIQDPIS
;
A
#
# COMPACT_ATOMS: atom_id res chain seq x y z
N MET A 1 6.87 -8.79 -14.06
CA MET A 1 7.43 -8.58 -12.70
C MET A 1 6.32 -8.00 -11.84
N CYS A 2 5.80 -8.77 -10.88
CA CYS A 2 4.60 -8.43 -10.12
C CYS A 2 4.89 -7.35 -9.07
N LEU A 3 4.00 -6.36 -8.95
CA LEU A 3 4.05 -5.23 -8.00
C LEU A 3 4.21 -5.71 -6.54
N PHE A 4 3.82 -6.96 -6.26
CA PHE A 4 3.97 -7.64 -4.97
C PHE A 4 5.42 -7.86 -4.51
N CYS A 5 6.38 -8.01 -5.44
CA CYS A 5 7.76 -8.40 -5.06
C CYS A 5 8.59 -7.21 -4.53
N HIS A 6 8.26 -5.98 -4.92
CA HIS A 6 8.95 -4.79 -4.40
C HIS A 6 8.48 -4.42 -2.98
N ILE A 7 7.25 -4.78 -2.59
CA ILE A 7 6.68 -4.45 -1.28
C ILE A 7 7.38 -5.24 -0.17
N ILE A 8 7.73 -6.51 -0.40
CA ILE A 8 8.35 -7.38 0.63
C ILE A 8 9.83 -7.03 0.86
N GLN A 9 10.54 -6.47 -0.13
CA GLN A 9 11.99 -6.20 0.00
C GLN A 9 12.32 -5.00 0.91
N SER A 10 11.38 -4.08 1.14
CA SER A 10 11.56 -2.99 2.13
C SER A 10 11.35 -3.44 3.58
N ILE A 11 10.71 -4.59 3.83
CA ILE A 11 10.29 -5.01 5.18
C ILE A 11 11.45 -5.60 6.00
N LYS A 12 12.54 -6.06 5.35
CA LYS A 12 13.62 -6.82 6.02
C LYS A 12 14.76 -5.99 6.65
N ARG A 13 14.64 -4.66 6.76
CA ARG A 13 15.72 -3.79 7.29
C ARG A 13 15.36 -2.98 8.54
N ILE A 14 14.54 -3.52 9.44
CA ILE A 14 14.13 -2.78 10.64
C ILE A 14 14.49 -3.59 11.88
N ASN A 15 15.65 -3.30 12.48
CA ASN A 15 15.95 -3.48 13.91
C ASN A 15 17.39 -2.97 14.23
N PRO A 16 17.58 -1.70 14.58
CA PRO A 16 18.64 -1.28 15.50
C PRO A 16 18.14 -1.27 16.96
N PRO A 17 19.04 -1.40 17.96
CA PRO A 17 18.66 -1.49 19.37
C PRO A 17 18.17 -0.16 19.94
N CYS A 18 17.09 -0.23 20.73
CA CYS A 18 16.50 0.90 21.47
C CYS A 18 17.46 1.40 22.56
N HIS A 19 17.80 2.69 22.54
CA HIS A 19 18.38 3.38 23.70
C HIS A 19 17.34 4.34 24.27
N ASN A 20 16.89 4.04 25.48
CA ASN A 20 16.05 4.93 26.28
C ASN A 20 16.95 5.90 27.04
N HIS A 21 16.93 7.19 26.70
CA HIS A 21 17.30 8.24 27.64
C HIS A 21 16.34 9.41 27.53
N CYS A 22 15.53 9.57 28.58
CA CYS A 22 14.71 10.74 28.82
C CYS A 22 15.57 11.73 29.62
N ASP A 23 16.26 12.63 28.91
CA ASP A 23 16.80 13.85 29.49
C ASP A 23 16.25 15.04 28.70
N LYS A 24 15.43 15.82 29.40
CA LYS A 24 14.80 17.05 28.89
C LYS A 24 15.89 18.12 28.76
N ASP A 25 16.03 18.70 27.56
CA ASP A 25 16.39 20.12 27.28
C ASP A 25 17.22 20.27 25.99
N ASN A 26 16.55 20.62 24.88
CA ASN A 26 16.92 21.71 23.94
C ASN A 26 16.16 21.61 22.62
N ARG A 27 15.01 22.27 22.54
CA ARG A 27 14.35 22.55 21.26
C ARG A 27 15.13 23.65 20.53
N LYS A 28 16.07 23.28 19.65
CA LYS A 28 16.68 24.20 18.68
C LYS A 28 16.22 23.84 17.27
N LYS A 29 15.51 24.78 16.67
CA LYS A 29 14.99 24.78 15.30
C LYS A 29 16.15 24.64 14.31
N HIS A 30 16.02 23.74 13.34
CA HIS A 30 16.81 23.76 12.12
C HIS A 30 15.85 23.75 10.92
N GLU A 31 15.51 24.95 10.46
CA GLU A 31 15.09 25.17 9.08
C GLU A 31 16.35 24.99 8.22
N HIS A 32 16.28 24.15 7.18
CA HIS A 32 17.37 24.02 6.22
C HIS A 32 16.91 24.50 4.85
N ASP A 33 17.31 25.72 4.54
CA ASP A 33 17.36 26.32 3.21
C ASP A 33 18.10 25.38 2.24
N CYS A 34 17.46 25.07 1.12
CA CYS A 34 18.11 24.49 -0.05
C CYS A 34 18.30 25.57 -1.11
N ASN A 35 19.46 26.23 -1.06
CA ASN A 35 19.90 27.16 -2.10
C ASN A 35 20.93 26.48 -3.02
N LYS A 36 20.54 26.43 -4.30
CA LYS A 36 21.30 26.61 -5.54
C LYS A 36 22.79 26.28 -5.54
N ASP A 37 23.10 25.38 -6.48
CA ASP A 37 24.28 25.34 -7.37
C ASP A 37 25.09 24.05 -7.24
N ASP A 38 24.75 23.06 -8.07
CA ASP A 38 25.76 22.24 -8.73
C ASP A 38 25.27 21.66 -10.05
N LYS A 39 25.71 22.32 -11.13
CA LYS A 39 25.50 21.95 -12.53
C LYS A 39 26.44 20.80 -12.91
N LYS A 40 25.94 19.78 -13.60
CA LYS A 40 26.47 19.34 -14.92
C LYS A 40 25.66 18.19 -15.59
N LYS A 41 24.95 18.59 -16.67
CA LYS A 41 24.94 18.04 -18.05
C LYS A 41 24.39 16.63 -18.31
N HIS A 42 23.23 16.57 -19.00
CA HIS A 42 23.05 16.15 -20.42
C HIS A 42 21.53 16.06 -20.69
N LYS A 43 20.85 17.15 -21.08
CA LYS A 43 20.49 17.55 -22.46
C LYS A 43 19.92 16.42 -23.34
N HIS A 44 18.60 16.35 -23.47
CA HIS A 44 17.96 16.66 -24.75
C HIS A 44 16.52 17.12 -24.58
N ASP A 45 16.23 18.23 -25.27
CA ASP A 45 15.06 19.07 -25.19
C ASP A 45 13.80 18.39 -25.76
N CYS A 46 12.70 18.44 -24.99
CA CYS A 46 11.34 18.27 -25.47
C CYS A 46 10.77 19.66 -25.75
N ASP A 47 10.51 19.94 -27.03
CA ASP A 47 9.29 20.59 -27.53
C ASP A 47 9.53 21.12 -28.94
N LYS A 48 8.68 20.67 -29.87
CA LYS A 48 8.20 21.46 -31.01
C LYS A 48 7.08 20.69 -31.74
N ASP A 49 5.87 21.16 -31.50
CA ASP A 49 4.93 21.65 -32.50
C ASP A 49 4.51 20.81 -33.71
N ARG A 50 3.18 20.85 -33.93
CA ARG A 50 2.46 20.87 -35.23
C ARG A 50 2.42 19.54 -35.99
N TYR A 51 1.47 19.25 -36.87
CA TYR A 51 0.19 19.81 -37.37
C TYR A 51 -0.22 18.78 -38.45
N TYR A 52 -1.49 18.46 -38.58
CA TYR A 52 -2.04 17.43 -39.49
C TYR A 52 -1.62 17.59 -40.97
N ASN A 53 -1.26 16.48 -41.67
CA ASN A 53 -2.07 15.77 -42.69
C ASN A 53 -1.27 14.99 -43.77
N GLU A 54 -1.91 13.91 -44.25
CA GLU A 54 -1.99 13.45 -45.65
C GLU A 54 -0.77 12.76 -46.27
N TYR A 55 -0.83 11.44 -46.43
CA TYR A 55 -0.52 10.69 -47.66
C TYR A 55 -1.05 9.25 -47.55
N ASP A 56 -2.12 8.97 -48.31
CA ASP A 56 -2.58 7.62 -48.66
C ASP A 56 -1.57 6.95 -49.60
N ASP A 57 -1.20 5.69 -49.35
CA ASP A 57 -0.66 4.82 -50.41
C ASP A 57 -1.06 3.35 -50.18
N TYR A 58 -1.37 2.70 -51.30
CA TYR A 58 -2.17 1.50 -51.49
C TYR A 58 -1.38 0.21 -51.20
N ARG A 59 -2.02 -0.80 -50.57
CA ARG A 59 -1.98 -2.20 -51.08
C ARG A 59 -2.93 -3.17 -50.39
N GLU A 60 -3.93 -3.56 -51.16
CA GLU A 60 -4.78 -4.74 -51.06
C GLU A 60 -3.95 -6.04 -50.96
N ASN A 61 -4.32 -6.93 -50.04
CA ASN A 61 -4.08 -8.37 -50.19
C ASN A 61 -5.03 -9.17 -49.29
N GLU A 62 -6.19 -9.47 -49.86
CA GLU A 62 -6.99 -10.65 -49.54
C GLU A 62 -6.19 -11.91 -49.91
N TYR A 63 -5.56 -12.58 -48.94
CA TYR A 63 -5.17 -13.99 -49.12
C TYR A 63 -4.95 -14.65 -47.75
N TYR A 64 -5.69 -15.75 -47.53
CA TYR A 64 -5.83 -16.57 -46.32
C TYR A 64 -6.88 -16.13 -45.29
N GLY A 65 -8.05 -16.77 -45.43
CA GLY A 65 -9.18 -16.68 -44.52
C GLY A 65 -8.78 -16.97 -43.07
N ARG A 66 -8.89 -15.93 -42.23
CA ARG A 66 -8.84 -16.07 -40.79
C ARG A 66 -10.25 -16.46 -40.35
N LYS A 67 -10.46 -17.77 -40.11
CA LYS A 67 -11.61 -18.22 -39.33
C LYS A 67 -11.63 -17.36 -38.06
N ARG A 68 -12.73 -16.65 -37.82
CA ARG A 68 -12.99 -16.02 -36.53
C ARG A 68 -12.99 -17.15 -35.51
N HIS A 69 -11.87 -17.33 -34.83
CA HIS A 69 -11.85 -18.01 -33.54
C HIS A 69 -12.53 -17.04 -32.57
N ASP A 70 -13.86 -16.97 -32.67
CA ASP A 70 -14.73 -16.49 -31.58
C ASP A 70 -14.79 -17.61 -30.53
N HIS A 71 -13.62 -18.04 -30.07
CA HIS A 71 -13.49 -18.71 -28.79
C HIS A 71 -12.97 -17.64 -27.84
N CYS A 72 -13.90 -16.83 -27.37
CA CYS A 72 -13.77 -16.23 -26.06
C CYS A 72 -13.65 -17.43 -25.11
N ASP A 73 -12.44 -17.70 -24.60
CA ASP A 73 -12.32 -18.55 -23.41
C ASP A 73 -13.02 -17.77 -22.28
N GLU A 74 -14.25 -18.15 -21.95
CA GLU A 74 -15.10 -17.47 -20.94
C GLU A 74 -14.59 -17.67 -19.49
N ASN A 75 -13.31 -18.00 -19.29
CA ASN A 75 -12.82 -18.53 -18.01
C ASN A 75 -11.48 -17.97 -17.52
N GLU A 76 -11.06 -16.74 -17.89
CA GLU A 76 -9.98 -16.05 -17.17
C GLU A 76 -10.18 -14.53 -17.01
N GLU A 77 -11.43 -14.06 -16.87
CA GLU A 77 -11.65 -12.76 -16.22
C GLU A 77 -11.71 -12.98 -14.71
N GLY A 78 -10.63 -12.60 -14.01
CA GLY A 78 -10.60 -12.60 -12.55
C GLY A 78 -11.71 -11.71 -12.01
N THR A 79 -12.86 -12.31 -11.66
CA THR A 79 -13.97 -11.60 -11.05
C THR A 79 -13.50 -10.99 -9.73
N GLN A 80 -13.80 -9.71 -9.51
CA GLN A 80 -13.48 -9.05 -8.24
C GLN A 80 -14.06 -9.83 -7.06
N SER A 81 -13.25 -10.04 -6.02
CA SER A 81 -13.69 -10.67 -4.76
C SER A 81 -13.99 -9.64 -3.67
N HIS A 82 -14.49 -10.08 -2.51
CA HIS A 82 -14.84 -9.18 -1.42
C HIS A 82 -13.60 -8.61 -0.71
N VAL A 83 -13.85 -7.54 0.03
CA VAL A 83 -12.88 -6.80 0.82
C VAL A 83 -13.46 -6.52 2.20
N HIS A 84 -12.63 -6.11 3.15
CA HIS A 84 -13.10 -5.64 4.44
C HIS A 84 -12.60 -4.23 4.74
N GLU A 85 -13.48 -3.41 5.29
CA GLU A 85 -13.10 -2.17 5.94
C GLU A 85 -12.33 -2.47 7.23
N PHE A 86 -11.48 -1.55 7.65
CA PHE A 86 -10.84 -1.62 8.94
C PHE A 86 -10.60 -0.24 9.53
N LEU A 87 -10.62 -0.18 10.85
CA LEU A 87 -10.27 0.96 11.67
C LEU A 87 -9.37 0.48 12.80
N GLY A 88 -8.44 1.32 13.23
CA GLY A 88 -7.55 0.96 14.33
C GLY A 88 -6.86 2.15 14.95
N SER A 89 -6.23 1.89 16.09
CA SER A 89 -5.29 2.82 16.70
C SER A 89 -4.04 2.07 17.09
N THR A 90 -2.90 2.70 16.88
CA THR A 90 -1.64 2.15 17.32
C THR A 90 -1.57 2.17 18.85
N LYS A 91 -0.73 1.30 19.41
CA LYS A 91 -0.37 1.37 20.83
C LYS A 91 0.50 2.60 21.06
N LEU A 92 0.55 3.05 22.31
CA LEU A 92 1.46 4.11 22.71
C LEU A 92 2.91 3.72 22.43
N ALA A 93 3.68 4.66 21.90
CA ALA A 93 5.14 4.62 21.83
C ALA A 93 5.71 5.82 22.57
N GLU A 94 7.03 5.80 22.76
CA GLU A 94 7.78 6.80 23.52
C GLU A 94 7.29 6.96 24.97
N GLU A 95 7.88 7.89 25.71
CA GLU A 95 7.60 8.13 27.12
C GLU A 95 7.46 9.63 27.39
N CYS A 96 6.93 10.00 28.56
CA CYS A 96 6.78 11.38 28.99
C CYS A 96 5.95 12.24 28.00
N ASP A 97 6.46 13.43 27.65
CA ASP A 97 5.73 14.44 26.87
C ASP A 97 5.62 14.06 25.39
N ASP A 98 6.48 13.16 24.92
CA ASP A 98 6.48 12.65 23.55
C ASP A 98 5.63 11.37 23.43
N ARG A 99 5.06 10.84 24.52
CA ARG A 99 4.23 9.62 24.47
C ARG A 99 2.94 9.86 23.69
N HIS A 100 2.79 9.20 22.55
CA HIS A 100 1.60 9.34 21.70
C HIS A 100 1.21 8.05 20.98
N ASN A 101 0.11 8.11 20.22
CA ASN A 101 -0.33 7.07 19.30
C ASN A 101 -0.97 7.69 18.06
N HIS A 102 -1.31 6.83 17.12
CA HIS A 102 -1.89 7.21 15.83
C HIS A 102 -3.15 6.40 15.52
N ARG A 103 -3.94 6.89 14.57
CA ARG A 103 -5.14 6.22 14.05
C ARG A 103 -4.93 5.76 12.61
N VAL A 104 -5.61 4.68 12.25
CA VAL A 104 -5.63 4.15 10.87
C VAL A 104 -7.06 3.83 10.45
N ALA A 105 -7.31 3.95 9.15
CA ALA A 105 -8.54 3.52 8.48
C ALA A 105 -8.20 3.03 7.06
N GLY A 106 -9.02 2.14 6.51
CA GLY A 106 -8.85 1.70 5.14
C GLY A 106 -9.73 0.52 4.76
N VAL A 107 -9.44 -0.03 3.59
CA VAL A 107 -10.07 -1.24 3.03
C VAL A 107 -8.96 -2.19 2.60
N THR A 108 -9.13 -3.48 2.83
CA THR A 108 -8.14 -4.49 2.44
C THR A 108 -8.07 -4.69 0.92
N SER A 109 -7.07 -5.43 0.46
CA SER A 109 -7.08 -6.03 -0.86
C SER A 109 -8.25 -7.00 -1.02
N GLU A 110 -8.44 -7.46 -2.25
CA GLU A 110 -9.21 -8.65 -2.57
C GLU A 110 -8.71 -9.90 -1.82
N ALA A 111 -9.57 -10.92 -1.73
CA ALA A 111 -9.30 -12.16 -1.02
C ALA A 111 -8.13 -12.94 -1.64
N ILE A 112 -7.18 -13.34 -0.81
CA ILE A 112 -6.01 -14.16 -1.19
C ILE A 112 -6.23 -15.57 -0.64
N PRO A 113 -6.49 -16.57 -1.50
CA PRO A 113 -6.75 -17.94 -1.07
C PRO A 113 -5.58 -18.53 -0.28
N LEU A 114 -5.91 -19.33 0.75
CA LEU A 114 -4.93 -20.08 1.53
C LEU A 114 -4.90 -21.56 1.12
N PRO A 115 -3.74 -22.24 1.18
CA PRO A 115 -3.68 -23.68 1.06
C PRO A 115 -4.54 -24.35 2.14
N GLY A 116 -5.44 -25.24 1.76
CA GLY A 116 -6.33 -25.95 2.69
C GLY A 116 -7.65 -25.25 2.99
N GLY A 117 -7.96 -24.13 2.32
CA GLY A 117 -9.24 -23.44 2.42
C GLY A 117 -9.19 -22.13 3.19
N GLY A 118 -10.24 -21.32 3.04
CA GLY A 118 -10.28 -19.95 3.55
C GLY A 118 -9.40 -18.98 2.75
N HIS A 119 -9.26 -17.76 3.27
CA HIS A 119 -8.44 -16.71 2.65
C HIS A 119 -7.92 -15.74 3.71
N LYS A 120 -7.00 -14.88 3.28
CA LYS A 120 -6.52 -13.69 3.98
C LYS A 120 -6.62 -12.48 3.05
N HIS A 121 -6.23 -11.32 3.53
CA HIS A 121 -6.09 -10.12 2.70
C HIS A 121 -4.73 -9.44 2.95
N ALA A 122 -4.29 -8.61 2.02
CA ALA A 122 -3.22 -7.65 2.22
C ALA A 122 -3.81 -6.26 2.51
N LEU A 123 -3.04 -5.38 3.15
CA LEU A 123 -3.41 -3.98 3.30
C LEU A 123 -2.16 -3.09 3.29
N LEU A 124 -2.36 -1.88 2.77
CA LEU A 124 -1.40 -0.78 2.81
C LEU A 124 -2.16 0.49 3.13
N THR A 125 -1.78 1.19 4.19
CA THR A 125 -2.40 2.46 4.60
C THR A 125 -1.39 3.34 5.33
N ASN A 126 -1.74 4.60 5.54
CA ASN A 126 -1.01 5.52 6.39
C ASN A 126 -1.76 5.73 7.70
N THR A 127 -1.04 6.14 8.73
CA THR A 127 -1.65 6.70 9.92
C THR A 127 -2.12 8.13 9.68
N ASP A 128 -2.91 8.65 10.61
CA ASP A 128 -3.10 10.09 10.73
C ASP A 128 -1.76 10.82 11.00
N PHE A 129 -1.76 12.11 10.71
CA PHE A 129 -0.66 13.01 11.02
C PHE A 129 -0.87 13.61 12.41
N PHE A 130 -0.03 13.20 13.36
CA PHE A 130 -0.08 13.65 14.75
C PHE A 130 1.35 13.95 15.22
N VAL A 131 1.52 14.90 16.15
CA VAL A 131 2.84 15.35 16.68
C VAL A 131 3.95 15.58 15.62
N ASN A 132 3.56 15.99 14.42
CA ASN A 132 4.42 16.31 13.28
C ASN A 132 4.99 15.12 12.48
N HIS A 133 4.47 13.91 12.65
CA HIS A 133 4.80 12.79 11.77
C HIS A 133 3.59 11.87 11.52
N HIS A 134 3.80 10.90 10.63
CA HIS A 134 2.86 9.82 10.35
C HIS A 134 3.67 8.58 9.97
N HIS A 135 3.09 7.41 10.14
CA HIS A 135 3.70 6.17 9.71
C HIS A 135 2.89 5.51 8.60
N GLU A 136 3.51 4.56 7.92
CA GLU A 136 2.84 3.66 6.98
C GLU A 136 2.65 2.28 7.64
N LEU A 137 1.64 1.54 7.19
CA LEU A 137 1.31 0.20 7.63
C LEU A 137 1.07 -0.68 6.41
N GLY A 138 2.00 -1.58 6.13
CA GLY A 138 1.86 -2.65 5.14
C GLY A 138 1.89 -4.03 5.81
N THR A 139 0.81 -4.80 5.71
CA THR A 139 0.74 -6.14 6.32
C THR A 139 -0.28 -7.03 5.61
N GLU A 140 -0.29 -8.30 5.95
CA GLU A 140 -1.39 -9.22 5.66
C GLU A 140 -2.23 -9.45 6.91
N THR A 141 -3.50 -9.81 6.71
CA THR A 141 -4.39 -10.25 7.76
C THR A 141 -4.15 -11.73 8.10
N GLY A 142 -4.67 -12.16 9.25
CA GLY A 142 -4.80 -13.58 9.55
C GLY A 142 -5.89 -14.27 8.72
N PRO A 143 -6.02 -15.61 8.81
CA PRO A 143 -7.12 -16.34 8.19
C PRO A 143 -8.50 -15.82 8.63
N ALA A 144 -9.51 -16.05 7.80
CA ALA A 144 -10.90 -15.74 8.12
C ALA A 144 -11.34 -16.39 9.46
N ILE A 145 -11.98 -15.60 10.31
CA ILE A 145 -12.56 -16.02 11.58
C ILE A 145 -14.07 -15.90 11.46
N ASP A 146 -14.75 -17.04 11.46
CA ASP A 146 -16.21 -17.13 11.39
C ASP A 146 -16.86 -16.43 12.60
N VAL A 147 -17.84 -15.57 12.34
CA VAL A 147 -18.64 -14.87 13.35
C VAL A 147 -20.13 -15.24 13.29
N GLY A 148 -20.48 -16.26 12.51
CA GLY A 148 -21.83 -16.79 12.33
C GLY A 148 -22.53 -16.27 11.07
N ASN A 149 -23.61 -16.96 10.68
CA ASN A 149 -24.46 -16.61 9.54
C ASN A 149 -23.70 -16.43 8.21
N GLY A 150 -22.62 -17.18 8.01
CA GLY A 150 -21.80 -17.10 6.80
C GLY A 150 -20.94 -15.83 6.71
N LYS A 151 -20.77 -15.09 7.82
CA LYS A 151 -19.95 -13.89 7.89
C LYS A 151 -18.65 -14.17 8.63
N HIS A 152 -17.60 -13.42 8.29
CA HIS A 152 -16.31 -13.53 8.96
C HIS A 152 -15.61 -12.17 9.09
N ILE A 153 -14.57 -12.16 9.92
CA ILE A 153 -13.63 -11.05 10.07
C ILE A 153 -12.19 -11.57 9.97
N HIS A 154 -11.22 -10.67 9.91
CA HIS A 154 -9.82 -11.02 10.01
C HIS A 154 -9.13 -10.25 11.13
N PHE A 155 -8.21 -10.91 11.82
CA PHE A 155 -7.37 -10.28 12.84
C PHE A 155 -6.04 -9.80 12.25
N VAL A 156 -5.54 -8.68 12.75
CA VAL A 156 -4.26 -8.09 12.33
C VAL A 156 -3.42 -7.77 13.56
N LYS A 157 -2.15 -8.17 13.53
CA LYS A 157 -1.11 -7.74 14.47
C LYS A 157 0.13 -7.36 13.68
N ALA A 158 0.53 -6.10 13.76
CA ALA A 158 1.59 -5.56 12.93
C ALA A 158 2.38 -4.47 13.66
N ARG A 159 3.36 -3.90 12.95
CA ARG A 159 4.10 -2.70 13.33
C ARG A 159 4.08 -1.72 12.17
N THR A 160 4.10 -0.44 12.47
CA THR A 160 4.23 0.61 11.46
C THR A 160 5.66 0.71 10.94
N THR A 161 5.88 1.53 9.91
CA THR A 161 7.23 1.95 9.50
C THR A 161 7.95 2.68 10.63
N PHE A 162 9.29 2.71 10.57
CA PHE A 162 10.10 3.50 11.48
C PHE A 162 10.21 4.93 10.95
N ASP A 163 9.64 5.88 11.67
CA ASP A 163 9.66 7.31 11.35
C ASP A 163 9.86 8.10 12.65
N ASP A 164 10.46 9.29 12.56
CA ASP A 164 10.75 10.14 13.73
C ASP A 164 11.39 9.40 14.92
N GLY A 165 12.29 8.46 14.63
CA GLY A 165 13.04 7.73 15.65
C GLY A 165 12.31 6.57 16.34
N HIS A 166 11.06 6.26 15.99
CA HIS A 166 10.33 5.15 16.60
C HIS A 166 9.33 4.46 15.64
N PHE A 167 8.63 3.46 16.16
CA PHE A 167 7.54 2.75 15.47
C PHE A 167 6.44 2.44 16.48
N HIS A 168 5.23 2.18 16.00
CA HIS A 168 4.16 1.69 16.85
C HIS A 168 3.80 0.24 16.55
N GLN A 169 3.38 -0.48 17.59
CA GLN A 169 2.64 -1.72 17.42
C GLN A 169 1.16 -1.42 17.16
N ILE A 170 0.49 -2.26 16.37
CA ILE A 170 -0.94 -2.16 16.17
C ILE A 170 -1.60 -3.53 16.20
N VAL A 171 -2.81 -3.59 16.76
CA VAL A 171 -3.67 -4.77 16.81
C VAL A 171 -5.10 -4.34 16.55
N PHE A 172 -5.76 -4.96 15.56
CA PHE A 172 -7.17 -4.69 15.26
C PHE A 172 -7.82 -5.90 14.57
N ALA A 173 -9.13 -5.85 14.42
CA ALA A 173 -9.89 -6.73 13.54
C ALA A 173 -10.53 -5.92 12.42
N THR A 174 -10.69 -6.52 11.25
CA THR A 174 -11.48 -5.93 10.17
C THR A 174 -12.96 -5.87 10.57
N LEU A 175 -13.71 -5.00 9.91
CA LEU A 175 -15.17 -4.99 10.00
C LEU A 175 -15.75 -6.19 9.24
N ILE A 176 -17.01 -6.50 9.55
CA ILE A 176 -17.70 -7.65 8.96
C ILE A 176 -17.92 -7.44 7.46
N GLN A 177 -17.79 -8.50 6.69
CA GLN A 177 -18.21 -8.48 5.29
C GLN A 177 -19.72 -8.27 5.20
N ASP A 178 -20.14 -7.44 4.24
CA ASP A 178 -21.53 -7.21 3.86
C ASP A 178 -22.49 -7.07 5.07
N PRO A 179 -22.44 -5.94 5.78
CA PRO A 179 -23.11 -5.79 7.06
C PRO A 179 -24.65 -5.80 6.98
N ILE A 180 -25.24 -5.66 5.79
CA ILE A 180 -26.69 -5.48 5.60
C ILE A 180 -27.43 -6.72 5.10
N SER A 181 -26.73 -7.77 4.69
CA SER A 181 -27.34 -9.03 4.21
C SER A 181 -27.73 -10.02 5.30
#